data_AF-A0A7K4SG97-F1
#
_entry.id   AF-A0A7K4SG97-F1
#
_cell.length_a   1.000
_cell.length_b   1.000
_cell.length_c   1.000
_cell.angle_alpha   90.00
_cell.angle_beta   90.00
_cell.angle_gamma   90.00
#
_symmetry.space_group_name_H-M   'P 1'
#
loop_
_entity.id
_entity.type
_entity.pdbx_description
1 polymer ?
#
loop_
_entity_poly.entity_id
_entity_poly.type
_entity_poly.pdbx_seq_one_letter_code
_entity_poly.pdbx_strand_id
1 'polypeptide(L)'
;RYAFTVMANITVYGLAWLLLNFQVDQPDRTEHLGIQDVPIFRNLSLIVVGLGAVFSLIFHLGTKEKPYPPGSLPQPEESMSLLQKEPTNLPQPLLMWKDWLLEPAFYQVAVLYMLTRLIVNLSQTYIAMYLTNSLMLPKKYIATIPLVMYISGFLSSFLMKPVNKWIGRNLTYFVGIAVILAFASWVALTKEMGAEIYGAAALLGAGSATILVTSLSMTADLIGTNTHSGAFVYGAMSFTDKMANGLAVMAIQNLHPCPTELCCPECVSFYHWVMVLVTGGIAIAAIASLCCIMVWPIRIRYRE
;
A
#
# COMPACT_ATOMS: atom_id res chain seq x y z
N ARG A 1 -2.21 6.10 12.23
CA ARG A 1 -1.01 5.73 11.44
C ARG A 1 -1.27 5.81 9.93
N TYR A 2 -2.13 4.97 9.34
CA TYR A 2 -2.41 4.98 7.89
C TYR A 2 -2.81 6.37 7.36
N ALA A 3 -3.75 7.06 8.01
CA ALA A 3 -4.18 8.41 7.62
C ALA A 3 -3.03 9.43 7.54
N PHE A 4 -2.06 9.39 8.46
CA PHE A 4 -0.90 10.28 8.43
C PHE A 4 0.10 9.89 7.33
N THR A 5 0.28 8.60 7.06
CA THR A 5 1.08 8.14 5.91
C THR A 5 0.45 8.58 4.59
N VAL A 6 -0.88 8.48 4.46
CA VAL A 6 -1.58 8.95 3.27
C VAL A 6 -1.48 10.46 3.15
N MET A 7 -1.67 11.21 4.24
CA MET A 7 -1.52 12.67 4.26
C MET A 7 -0.10 13.10 3.86
N ALA A 8 0.93 12.39 4.33
CA ALA A 8 2.32 12.64 3.91
C ALA A 8 2.50 12.43 2.40
N ASN A 9 1.96 11.35 1.84
CA ASN A 9 1.98 11.11 0.40
C ASN A 9 1.23 12.20 -0.37
N ILE A 10 0.01 12.58 0.05
CA ILE A 10 -0.75 13.67 -0.55
C ILE A 10 0.08 14.96 -0.59
N THR A 11 0.76 15.30 0.51
CA THR A 11 1.63 16.49 0.58
C THR A 11 2.78 16.38 -0.43
N VAL A 12 3.46 15.24 -0.53
CA VAL A 12 4.56 15.04 -1.50
C VAL A 12 4.07 15.17 -2.94
N TYR A 13 2.97 14.51 -3.30
CA TYR A 13 2.42 14.57 -4.66
C TYR A 13 1.81 15.94 -4.98
N GLY A 14 1.19 16.61 -4.00
CA GLY A 14 0.70 17.98 -4.14
C GLY A 14 1.84 18.97 -4.41
N LEU A 15 2.95 18.83 -3.69
CA LEU A 15 4.17 19.62 -3.93
C LEU A 15 4.78 19.31 -5.31
N ALA A 16 4.83 18.04 -5.70
CA ALA A 16 5.31 17.65 -7.03
C ALA A 16 4.44 18.25 -8.14
N TRP A 17 3.12 18.18 -8.01
CA TRP A 17 2.17 18.78 -8.95
C TRP A 17 2.34 20.29 -9.05
N LEU A 18 2.48 20.97 -7.91
CA LEU A 18 2.67 22.41 -7.86
C LEU A 18 3.97 22.83 -8.57
N LEU A 19 5.08 22.17 -8.26
CA LEU A 19 6.38 22.44 -8.88
C LEU A 19 6.40 22.15 -10.39
N LEU A 20 5.71 21.11 -10.84
CA LEU A 20 5.62 20.76 -12.26
C LEU A 20 4.69 21.70 -13.04
N ASN A 21 3.60 22.19 -12.43
CA ASN A 21 2.67 23.11 -13.10
C ASN A 21 3.19 24.54 -13.21
N PHE A 22 3.93 25.03 -12.21
CA PHE A 22 4.48 26.40 -12.22
C PHE A 22 5.51 26.66 -13.34
N GLN A 23 5.99 25.62 -14.03
CA GLN A 23 6.98 25.73 -15.11
C GLN A 23 6.45 25.34 -16.50
N VAL A 24 5.13 25.15 -16.65
CA VAL A 24 4.46 24.90 -17.95
C VAL A 24 4.42 26.17 -18.84
N ASP A 25 4.63 27.36 -18.27
CA ASP A 25 4.67 28.63 -19.03
C ASP A 25 6.00 28.90 -19.79
N GLN A 26 6.91 27.92 -19.91
CA GLN A 26 8.11 28.04 -20.75
C GLN A 26 7.94 27.31 -22.10
N PRO A 27 8.03 28.03 -23.25
CA PRO A 27 7.57 27.54 -24.56
C PRO A 27 8.45 26.45 -25.22
N ASP A 28 9.57 26.03 -24.63
CA ASP A 28 10.58 25.17 -25.30
C ASP A 28 10.79 23.77 -24.67
N ARG A 29 9.88 23.28 -23.82
CA ARG A 29 10.06 21.96 -23.17
C ARG A 29 9.34 20.82 -23.86
N THR A 30 10.10 19.79 -24.21
CA THR A 30 9.63 18.51 -24.74
C THR A 30 8.80 17.72 -23.74
N GLU A 31 7.75 17.05 -24.24
CA GLU A 31 6.74 16.31 -23.48
C GLU A 31 7.26 15.03 -22.79
N HIS A 32 8.56 14.71 -22.87
CA HIS A 32 9.16 13.46 -22.34
C HIS A 32 10.08 13.73 -21.15
N LEU A 33 9.95 12.95 -20.06
CA LEU A 33 10.74 13.13 -18.83
C LEU A 33 12.22 13.01 -19.18
N GLY A 34 13.01 14.03 -18.87
CA GLY A 34 14.40 14.10 -19.30
C GLY A 34 15.33 14.67 -18.23
N ILE A 35 16.62 14.71 -18.54
CA ILE A 35 17.67 15.24 -17.65
C ILE A 35 17.38 16.70 -17.23
N GLN A 36 16.61 17.42 -18.05
CA GLN A 36 16.18 18.79 -17.78
C GLN A 36 15.23 18.92 -16.57
N ASP A 37 14.60 17.84 -16.12
CA ASP A 37 13.68 17.81 -14.98
C ASP A 37 14.39 17.47 -13.64
N VAL A 38 15.66 17.06 -13.69
CA VAL A 38 16.51 16.78 -12.51
C VAL A 38 16.49 17.89 -11.44
N PRO A 39 16.62 19.20 -11.76
CA PRO A 39 16.58 20.23 -10.74
C PRO A 39 15.21 20.31 -10.03
N ILE A 40 14.12 19.92 -10.69
CA ILE A 40 12.77 19.91 -10.11
C ILE A 40 12.67 18.80 -9.07
N PHE A 41 13.06 17.58 -9.45
CA PHE A 41 13.07 16.44 -8.52
C PHE A 41 14.03 16.65 -7.34
N ARG A 42 15.16 17.34 -7.58
CA ARG A 42 16.08 17.75 -6.51
C ARG A 42 15.41 18.71 -5.52
N ASN A 43 14.78 19.77 -6.02
CA ASN A 43 14.11 20.75 -5.17
C ASN A 43 12.94 20.12 -4.39
N LEU A 44 12.14 19.28 -5.05
CA LEU A 44 11.09 18.49 -4.40
C LEU A 44 11.68 17.63 -3.26
N SER A 45 12.75 16.89 -3.53
CA SER A 45 13.40 16.04 -2.52
C SER A 45 13.92 16.85 -1.33
N LEU A 46 14.57 17.99 -1.57
CA LEU A 46 15.07 18.88 -0.51
C LEU A 46 13.94 19.43 0.36
N ILE A 47 12.82 19.85 -0.24
CA ILE A 47 11.63 20.33 0.50
C ILE A 47 11.06 19.21 1.38
N VAL A 48 10.89 18.01 0.82
CA VAL A 48 10.32 16.87 1.57
C VAL A 48 11.23 16.44 2.72
N VAL A 49 12.56 16.42 2.49
CA VAL A 49 13.55 16.13 3.54
C VAL A 49 13.52 17.20 4.62
N GLY A 50 13.48 18.48 4.25
CA GLY A 50 13.39 19.59 5.20
C GLY A 50 12.12 19.53 6.06
N LEU A 51 10.96 19.28 5.44
CA LEU A 51 9.69 19.12 6.15
C LEU A 51 9.75 17.93 7.12
N GLY A 52 10.26 16.78 6.65
CA GLY A 52 10.43 15.58 7.46
C GLY A 52 11.38 15.81 8.65
N ALA A 53 12.48 16.54 8.44
CA ALA A 53 13.42 16.89 9.48
C ALA A 53 12.79 17.79 10.56
N VAL A 54 11.99 18.78 10.15
CA VAL A 54 11.24 19.66 11.08
C VAL A 54 10.26 18.84 11.92
N PHE A 55 9.43 17.99 11.29
CA PHE A 55 8.50 17.14 12.03
C PHE A 55 9.21 16.13 12.95
N SER A 56 10.34 15.58 12.51
CA SER A 56 11.18 14.69 13.33
C SER A 56 11.75 15.43 14.54
N LEU A 57 12.22 16.67 14.37
CA LEU A 57 12.74 17.50 15.44
C LEU A 57 11.63 17.85 16.45
N ILE A 58 10.45 18.24 15.97
CA ILE A 58 9.27 18.50 16.82
C ILE A 58 8.92 17.25 17.63
N PHE A 59 8.96 16.06 17.01
CA PHE A 59 8.71 14.81 17.71
C PHE A 59 9.72 14.62 18.84
N HIS A 60 11.03 14.61 18.55
CA HIS A 60 12.08 14.37 19.57
C HIS A 60 12.13 15.43 20.67
N LEU A 61 11.79 16.69 20.38
CA LEU A 61 11.72 17.76 21.38
C LEU A 61 10.40 17.74 22.17
N GLY A 62 9.31 17.29 21.56
CA GLY A 62 7.95 17.32 22.12
C GLY A 62 7.57 16.07 22.90
N THR A 63 8.14 14.90 22.58
CA THR A 63 7.87 13.65 23.30
C THR A 63 8.71 13.60 24.57
N LYS A 64 8.11 14.02 25.69
CA LYS A 64 8.64 13.73 27.03
C LYS A 64 8.41 12.26 27.35
N GLU A 65 9.44 11.44 27.24
CA GLU A 65 9.43 10.08 27.77
C GLU A 65 9.39 10.13 29.29
N LYS A 66 8.49 9.35 29.90
CA LYS A 66 8.44 9.23 31.36
C LYS A 66 9.61 8.33 31.80
N PRO A 67 10.41 8.73 32.80
CA PRO A 67 11.46 7.88 33.33
C PRO A 67 10.86 6.54 33.77
N TYR A 68 11.40 5.44 33.24
CA TYR A 68 11.05 4.09 33.66
C TYR A 68 11.36 3.96 35.16
N PRO A 69 10.41 3.53 36.01
CA PRO A 69 10.72 3.25 37.41
C PRO A 69 11.76 2.13 37.48
N PRO A 70 12.86 2.31 38.24
CA PRO A 70 13.93 1.34 38.32
C PRO A 70 13.40 0.02 38.90
N GLY A 71 13.45 -1.05 38.09
CA GLY A 71 13.01 -2.40 38.51
C GLY A 71 12.09 -3.14 37.54
N SER A 72 11.65 -2.52 36.45
CA SER A 72 10.95 -3.24 35.37
C SER A 72 11.94 -3.70 34.30
N LEU A 73 11.98 -5.01 34.02
CA LEU A 73 12.70 -5.58 32.90
C LEU A 73 12.32 -4.85 31.61
N PRO A 74 13.25 -4.64 30.65
CA PRO A 74 12.96 -3.97 29.39
C PRO A 74 11.86 -4.73 28.65
N GLN A 75 10.65 -4.19 28.72
CA GLN A 75 9.53 -4.62 27.88
C GLN A 75 9.83 -4.00 26.50
N PRO A 76 10.00 -4.79 25.42
CA PRO A 76 10.22 -4.23 24.10
C PRO A 76 9.05 -3.30 23.75
N GLU A 77 9.35 -2.01 23.62
CA GLU A 77 8.38 -0.93 23.65
C GLU A 77 7.37 -0.98 22.49
N GLU A 78 6.11 -0.98 22.90
CA GLU A 78 4.99 -0.17 22.41
C GLU A 78 4.97 0.27 20.93
N SER A 79 4.15 -0.45 20.16
CA SER A 79 3.35 0.14 19.10
C SER A 79 1.94 -0.46 19.13
N MET A 80 1.19 -0.24 20.22
CA MET A 80 -0.30 -0.28 20.31
C MET A 80 -0.77 -0.34 21.79
N SER A 81 -0.55 0.72 22.58
CA SER A 81 -1.17 0.85 23.90
C SER A 81 -2.50 1.63 23.87
N LEU A 82 -3.42 1.27 22.95
CA LEU A 82 -4.78 1.86 22.90
C LEU A 82 -5.90 0.86 22.55
N LEU A 83 -5.76 -0.42 22.86
CA LEU A 83 -6.87 -1.38 22.72
C LEU A 83 -6.99 -2.27 23.96
N GLN A 84 -8.11 -2.06 24.66
CA GLN A 84 -8.79 -2.94 25.62
C GLN A 84 -7.91 -3.53 26.76
N LYS A 85 -7.91 -2.85 27.91
CA LYS A 85 -7.57 -3.48 29.20
C LYS A 85 -8.83 -4.21 29.69
N GLU A 86 -9.03 -5.46 29.28
CA GLU A 86 -9.96 -6.36 29.99
C GLU A 86 -9.27 -7.03 31.18
N PRO A 87 -10.01 -7.33 32.26
CA PRO A 87 -9.42 -7.76 33.52
C PRO A 87 -8.90 -9.20 33.45
N THR A 88 -7.75 -9.37 34.09
CA THR A 88 -7.07 -10.60 34.49
C THR A 88 -8.04 -11.74 34.84
N ASN A 89 -7.88 -12.93 34.23
CA ASN A 89 -7.99 -14.26 34.85
C ASN A 89 -7.98 -15.41 33.81
N LEU A 90 -6.79 -15.73 33.27
CA LEU A 90 -6.29 -17.09 32.94
C LEU A 90 -4.86 -16.92 32.42
N PRO A 91 -3.86 -17.76 32.79
CA PRO A 91 -2.59 -17.77 32.08
C PRO A 91 -2.84 -18.38 30.69
N GLN A 92 -3.20 -17.54 29.72
CA GLN A 92 -3.20 -17.95 28.32
C GLN A 92 -1.74 -18.20 27.91
N PRO A 93 -1.40 -19.38 27.36
CA PRO A 93 -0.05 -19.62 26.89
C PRO A 93 0.24 -18.67 25.74
N LEU A 94 1.13 -17.70 25.96
CA LEU A 94 1.57 -16.77 24.94
C LEU A 94 2.37 -17.54 23.89
N LEU A 95 1.97 -17.48 22.62
CA LEU A 95 2.68 -18.18 21.54
C LEU A 95 4.13 -17.69 21.46
N MET A 96 5.07 -18.63 21.48
CA MET A 96 6.44 -18.32 21.16
C MET A 96 6.61 -18.12 19.66
N TRP A 97 7.72 -17.48 19.30
CA TRP A 97 8.11 -17.20 17.93
C TRP A 97 7.97 -18.41 16.98
N LYS A 98 8.42 -19.58 17.43
CA LYS A 98 8.45 -20.82 16.64
C LYS A 98 7.06 -21.38 16.39
N ASP A 99 6.13 -21.16 17.31
CA ASP A 99 4.76 -21.70 17.24
C ASP A 99 3.98 -21.03 16.11
N TRP A 100 4.29 -19.77 15.80
CA TRP A 100 3.72 -19.06 14.65
C TRP A 100 4.01 -19.73 13.30
N LEU A 101 5.18 -20.38 13.16
CA LEU A 101 5.55 -21.10 11.95
C LEU A 101 4.82 -22.44 11.81
N LEU A 102 4.16 -22.91 12.87
CA LEU A 102 3.33 -24.11 12.82
C LEU A 102 1.85 -23.77 12.62
N GLU A 103 1.45 -22.52 12.89
CA GLU A 103 0.06 -22.11 12.87
C GLU A 103 -0.43 -21.84 11.43
N PRO A 104 -1.46 -22.54 10.92
CA PRO A 104 -1.94 -22.35 9.55
C PRO A 104 -2.54 -20.95 9.32
N ALA A 105 -3.16 -20.35 10.35
CA ALA A 105 -3.74 -19.01 10.27
C ALA A 105 -2.68 -17.93 9.98
N PHE A 106 -1.43 -18.14 10.42
CA PHE A 106 -0.31 -17.26 10.12
C PHE A 106 -0.05 -17.17 8.62
N TYR A 107 -0.01 -18.32 7.93
CA TYR A 107 0.24 -18.38 6.49
C TYR A 107 -0.93 -17.81 5.68
N GLN A 108 -2.17 -18.08 6.09
CA GLN A 108 -3.35 -17.54 5.42
C GLN A 108 -3.35 -15.99 5.42
N VAL A 109 -3.15 -15.39 6.59
CA VAL A 109 -3.11 -13.92 6.72
C VAL A 109 -1.85 -13.34 6.07
N ALA A 110 -0.71 -14.04 6.15
CA ALA A 110 0.52 -13.61 5.49
C ALA A 110 0.38 -13.57 3.95
N VAL A 111 -0.25 -14.58 3.35
CA VAL A 111 -0.53 -14.62 1.90
C VAL A 111 -1.48 -13.49 1.52
N LEU A 112 -2.58 -13.30 2.26
CA LEU A 112 -3.51 -12.19 2.01
C LEU A 112 -2.81 -10.83 2.11
N TYR A 113 -1.98 -10.64 3.13
CA TYR A 113 -1.18 -9.43 3.32
C TYR A 113 -0.21 -9.18 2.16
N MET A 114 0.52 -10.22 1.74
CA MET A 114 1.47 -10.14 0.64
C MET A 114 0.78 -9.83 -0.70
N LEU A 115 -0.34 -10.51 -1.02
CA LEU A 115 -1.12 -10.23 -2.23
C LEU A 115 -1.68 -8.80 -2.24
N THR A 116 -2.18 -8.33 -1.09
CA THR A 116 -2.63 -6.94 -0.91
C THR A 116 -1.50 -5.95 -1.25
N ARG A 117 -0.31 -6.19 -0.68
CA ARG A 117 0.84 -5.31 -0.88
C ARG A 117 1.37 -5.37 -2.31
N LEU A 118 1.34 -6.53 -2.96
CA LEU A 118 1.67 -6.65 -4.38
C LEU A 118 0.75 -5.77 -5.24
N ILE A 119 -0.56 -5.87 -5.05
CA ILE A 119 -1.53 -5.04 -5.80
C ILE A 119 -1.22 -3.56 -5.61
N VAL A 120 -1.08 -3.10 -4.37
CA VAL A 120 -0.87 -1.68 -4.06
C VAL A 120 0.49 -1.18 -4.57
N ASN A 121 1.57 -1.88 -4.25
CA ASN A 121 2.92 -1.40 -4.56
C ASN A 121 3.20 -1.45 -6.06
N LEU A 122 2.84 -2.55 -6.74
CA LEU A 122 3.09 -2.68 -8.18
C LEU A 122 2.19 -1.71 -8.98
N SER A 123 0.91 -1.57 -8.64
CA SER A 123 0.04 -0.59 -9.32
C SER A 123 0.56 0.84 -9.13
N GLN A 124 1.03 1.21 -7.93
CA GLN A 124 1.65 2.52 -7.69
C GLN A 124 2.98 2.71 -8.42
N THR A 125 3.76 1.65 -8.58
CA THR A 125 5.06 1.71 -9.28
C THR A 125 4.87 1.88 -10.78
N TYR A 126 3.95 1.11 -11.37
CA TYR A 126 3.74 1.07 -12.83
C TYR A 126 2.70 2.07 -13.34
N ILE A 127 1.94 2.77 -12.48
CA ILE A 127 0.93 3.76 -12.93
C ILE A 127 1.55 4.86 -13.80
N ALA A 128 2.75 5.34 -13.46
CA ALA A 128 3.42 6.38 -14.23
C ALA A 128 3.78 5.89 -15.64
N MET A 129 4.36 4.69 -15.74
CA MET A 129 4.70 4.06 -17.01
C MET A 129 3.46 3.76 -17.84
N TYR A 130 2.36 3.35 -17.21
CA TYR A 130 1.08 3.16 -17.88
C TYR A 130 0.54 4.46 -18.48
N LEU A 131 0.57 5.56 -17.72
CA LEU A 131 0.08 6.86 -18.20
C LEU A 131 0.93 7.42 -19.36
N THR A 132 2.26 7.31 -19.26
CA THR A 132 3.16 7.89 -20.28
C THR A 132 3.33 6.99 -21.49
N ASN A 133 3.49 5.68 -21.29
CA ASN A 133 3.90 4.77 -22.34
C ASN A 133 2.71 4.05 -22.98
N SER A 134 1.65 3.74 -22.22
CA SER A 134 0.45 3.11 -22.79
C SER A 134 -0.57 4.12 -23.26
N LEU A 135 -0.89 5.12 -22.43
CA LEU A 135 -1.91 6.12 -22.75
C LEU A 135 -1.37 7.35 -23.48
N MET A 136 -0.04 7.49 -23.60
CA MET A 136 0.61 8.65 -24.24
C MET A 136 0.09 10.00 -23.70
N LEU A 137 -0.25 10.05 -22.40
CA LEU A 137 -0.80 11.24 -21.78
C LEU A 137 0.29 12.26 -21.44
N PRO A 138 -0.02 13.57 -21.47
CA PRO A 138 0.93 14.61 -21.07
C PRO A 138 1.43 14.43 -19.63
N LYS A 139 2.68 14.84 -19.36
CA LYS A 139 3.36 14.71 -18.05
C LYS A 139 2.55 15.17 -16.85
N LYS A 140 1.65 16.15 -17.00
CA LYS A 140 0.79 16.66 -15.91
C LYS A 140 0.03 15.54 -15.19
N TYR A 141 -0.36 14.49 -15.92
CA TYR A 141 -1.09 13.35 -15.36
C TYR A 141 -0.24 12.49 -14.41
N ILE A 142 1.09 12.49 -14.54
CA ILE A 142 2.01 11.72 -13.68
C ILE A 142 1.96 12.21 -12.22
N ALA A 143 1.67 13.50 -12.00
CA ALA A 143 1.50 14.05 -10.66
C ALA A 143 0.04 14.03 -10.22
N THR A 144 -0.90 14.37 -11.13
CA THR A 144 -2.32 14.48 -10.76
C THR A 144 -2.98 13.13 -10.48
N ILE A 145 -2.63 12.07 -11.22
CA ILE A 145 -3.28 10.76 -11.05
C ILE A 145 -2.93 10.09 -9.73
N PRO A 146 -1.64 9.98 -9.33
CA PRO A 146 -1.31 9.53 -7.98
C PRO A 146 -1.97 10.40 -6.90
N LEU A 147 -2.03 11.73 -7.08
CA LEU A 147 -2.70 12.61 -6.12
C LEU A 147 -4.19 12.23 -5.96
N VAL A 148 -4.91 11.99 -7.05
CA VAL A 148 -6.30 11.52 -7.01
C VAL A 148 -6.42 10.16 -6.33
N MET A 149 -5.50 9.23 -6.59
CA MET A 149 -5.45 7.94 -5.89
C MET A 149 -5.26 8.11 -4.38
N TYR A 150 -4.39 9.01 -3.94
CA TYR A 150 -4.16 9.25 -2.51
C TYR A 150 -5.32 9.98 -1.84
N ILE A 151 -5.91 10.99 -2.50
CA ILE A 151 -7.09 11.70 -1.99
C ILE A 151 -8.28 10.73 -1.84
N SER A 152 -8.59 9.96 -2.89
CA SER A 152 -9.67 8.97 -2.84
C SER A 152 -9.41 7.89 -1.77
N GLY A 153 -8.18 7.39 -1.65
CA GLY A 153 -7.79 6.46 -0.59
C GLY A 153 -7.92 7.05 0.82
N PHE A 154 -7.56 8.33 0.99
CA PHE A 154 -7.74 9.05 2.25
C PHE A 154 -9.20 9.19 2.63
N LEU A 155 -10.05 9.63 1.70
CA LEU A 155 -11.50 9.75 1.91
C LEU A 155 -12.11 8.40 2.28
N SER A 156 -11.74 7.34 1.54
CA SER A 156 -12.19 5.98 1.82
C SER A 156 -11.82 5.53 3.25
N SER A 157 -10.67 5.94 3.77
CA SER A 157 -10.20 5.55 5.11
C SER A 157 -11.10 6.01 6.25
N PHE A 158 -11.80 7.14 6.10
CA PHE A 158 -12.78 7.58 7.09
C PHE A 158 -14.03 6.70 7.11
N LEU A 159 -14.42 6.19 5.94
CA LEU A 159 -15.57 5.30 5.76
C LEU A 159 -15.27 3.86 6.20
N MET A 160 -14.00 3.45 6.22
CA MET A 160 -13.63 2.07 6.58
C MET A 160 -14.00 1.66 8.01
N LYS A 161 -13.87 2.57 8.99
CA LYS A 161 -14.22 2.24 10.39
C LYS A 161 -15.70 1.87 10.56
N PRO A 162 -16.67 2.69 10.11
CA PRO A 162 -18.08 2.31 10.19
C PRO A 162 -18.41 1.11 9.31
N VAL A 163 -17.83 1.01 8.11
CA VAL A 163 -18.05 -0.13 7.20
C VAL A 163 -17.57 -1.44 7.83
N ASN A 164 -16.36 -1.48 8.37
CA ASN A 164 -15.83 -2.67 9.07
C ASN A 164 -16.70 -3.10 10.25
N LYS A 165 -17.31 -2.15 10.96
CA LYS A 165 -18.22 -2.45 12.07
C LYS A 165 -19.56 -3.04 11.59
N TRP A 166 -20.04 -2.61 10.42
CA TRP A 166 -21.36 -2.99 9.92
C TRP A 166 -21.36 -4.30 9.15
N ILE A 167 -20.38 -4.48 8.24
CA ILE A 167 -20.32 -5.64 7.33
C ILE A 167 -19.23 -6.65 7.67
N GLY A 168 -18.36 -6.33 8.64
CA GLY A 168 -17.24 -7.18 9.03
C GLY A 168 -16.02 -7.09 8.08
N ARG A 169 -14.85 -7.46 8.59
CA ARG A 169 -13.56 -7.25 7.89
C ARG A 169 -13.44 -8.06 6.60
N ASN A 170 -13.90 -9.31 6.58
CA ASN A 170 -13.84 -10.15 5.38
C ASN A 170 -14.65 -9.54 4.22
N LEU A 171 -15.86 -9.05 4.50
CA LEU A 171 -16.70 -8.43 3.47
C LEU A 171 -16.15 -7.08 3.03
N THR A 172 -15.62 -6.26 3.95
CA THR A 172 -14.95 -5.00 3.55
C THR A 172 -13.76 -5.26 2.65
N TYR A 173 -12.96 -6.29 2.94
CA TYR A 173 -11.84 -6.67 2.08
C TYR A 173 -12.32 -7.11 0.70
N PHE A 174 -13.39 -7.91 0.63
CA PHE A 174 -14.02 -8.31 -0.63
C PHE A 174 -14.54 -7.11 -1.43
N VAL A 175 -15.22 -6.16 -0.79
CA VAL A 175 -15.68 -4.90 -1.41
C VAL A 175 -14.49 -4.11 -1.97
N GLY A 176 -13.40 -4.01 -1.21
CA GLY A 176 -12.16 -3.39 -1.67
C GLY A 176 -11.59 -4.06 -2.93
N ILE A 177 -11.57 -5.39 -2.97
CA ILE A 177 -11.15 -6.12 -4.17
C ILE A 177 -12.12 -5.89 -5.34
N ALA A 178 -13.43 -5.92 -5.10
CA ALA A 178 -14.42 -5.69 -6.15
C ALA A 178 -14.23 -4.32 -6.82
N VAL A 179 -13.90 -3.28 -6.04
CA VAL A 179 -13.55 -1.94 -6.55
C VAL A 179 -12.28 -1.98 -7.41
N ILE A 180 -11.25 -2.74 -7.01
CA ILE A 180 -10.02 -2.90 -7.80
C ILE A 180 -10.28 -3.72 -9.08
N LEU A 181 -11.13 -4.74 -9.03
CA LEU A 181 -11.55 -5.49 -10.21
C LEU A 181 -12.36 -4.63 -11.17
N ALA A 182 -13.19 -3.71 -10.67
CA ALA A 182 -13.87 -2.73 -11.49
C ALA A 182 -12.86 -1.82 -12.21
N PHE A 183 -11.83 -1.34 -11.50
CA PHE A 183 -10.71 -0.63 -12.13
C PHE A 183 -10.01 -1.49 -13.19
N ALA A 184 -9.62 -2.72 -12.87
CA ALA A 184 -8.90 -3.61 -13.79
C ALA A 184 -9.72 -3.92 -15.05
N SER A 185 -11.03 -4.12 -14.88
CA SER A 185 -11.98 -4.32 -15.99
C SER A 185 -12.14 -3.06 -16.84
N TRP A 186 -12.21 -1.89 -16.22
CA TRP A 186 -12.28 -0.61 -16.93
C TRP A 186 -11.03 -0.40 -17.78
N VAL A 187 -9.84 -0.63 -17.20
CA VAL A 187 -8.56 -0.54 -17.92
C VAL A 187 -8.52 -1.55 -19.07
N ALA A 188 -8.91 -2.81 -18.83
CA ALA A 188 -8.85 -3.85 -19.86
C ALA A 188 -9.77 -3.60 -21.06
N LEU A 189 -10.92 -2.95 -20.84
CA LEU A 189 -11.90 -2.67 -21.89
C LEU A 189 -11.59 -1.37 -22.66
N THR A 190 -10.95 -0.39 -22.01
CA THR A 190 -10.73 0.93 -22.59
C THR A 190 -9.27 1.12 -23.02
N LYS A 191 -9.04 1.09 -24.34
CA LYS A 191 -7.71 1.30 -24.93
C LYS A 191 -7.25 2.77 -24.90
N GLU A 192 -8.19 3.71 -25.04
CA GLU A 192 -7.91 5.15 -25.01
C GLU A 192 -8.65 5.79 -23.84
N MET A 193 -7.92 6.18 -22.80
CA MET A 193 -8.49 6.88 -21.64
C MET A 193 -8.00 8.33 -21.59
N GLY A 194 -8.91 9.27 -21.84
CA GLY A 194 -8.71 10.70 -21.62
C GLY A 194 -9.05 11.11 -20.20
N ALA A 195 -10.12 11.90 -20.01
CA ALA A 195 -10.57 12.34 -18.68
C ALA A 195 -11.08 11.21 -17.77
N GLU A 196 -11.48 10.07 -18.35
CA GLU A 196 -11.98 8.90 -17.60
C GLU A 196 -10.95 8.32 -16.61
N ILE A 197 -9.66 8.53 -16.87
CA ILE A 197 -8.58 8.05 -16.01
C ILE A 197 -8.65 8.62 -14.59
N TYR A 198 -9.26 9.79 -14.38
CA TYR A 198 -9.50 10.32 -13.04
C TYR A 198 -10.48 9.45 -12.24
N GLY A 199 -11.53 8.95 -12.88
CA GLY A 199 -12.48 8.03 -12.27
C GLY A 199 -11.84 6.69 -11.95
N ALA A 200 -11.09 6.13 -12.91
CA ALA A 200 -10.35 4.89 -12.73
C ALA A 200 -9.30 5.01 -11.59
N ALA A 201 -8.57 6.13 -11.53
CA ALA A 201 -7.63 6.42 -10.46
C ALA A 201 -8.30 6.52 -9.08
N ALA A 202 -9.50 7.11 -9.01
CA ALA A 202 -10.27 7.17 -7.77
C ALA A 202 -10.71 5.78 -7.29
N LEU A 203 -11.12 4.89 -8.21
CA LEU A 203 -11.44 3.49 -7.89
C LEU A 203 -10.20 2.75 -7.38
N LEU A 204 -9.07 2.84 -8.11
CA LEU A 204 -7.82 2.18 -7.70
C LEU A 204 -7.36 2.69 -6.33
N GLY A 205 -7.42 4.00 -6.08
CA GLY A 205 -7.05 4.61 -4.80
C GLY A 205 -7.96 4.18 -3.64
N ALA A 206 -9.28 4.26 -3.82
CA ALA A 206 -10.25 3.85 -2.81
C ALA A 206 -10.18 2.35 -2.50
N GLY A 207 -10.10 1.51 -3.54
CA GLY A 207 -9.97 0.06 -3.42
C GLY A 207 -8.67 -0.35 -2.72
N SER A 208 -7.54 0.19 -3.17
CA SER A 208 -6.20 -0.07 -2.61
C SER A 208 -6.12 0.29 -1.12
N ALA A 209 -6.67 1.44 -0.74
CA ALA A 209 -6.73 1.84 0.66
C ALA A 209 -7.57 0.84 1.48
N THR A 210 -8.72 0.42 0.93
CA THR A 210 -9.66 -0.48 1.61
C THR A 210 -9.02 -1.83 1.90
N ILE A 211 -8.40 -2.45 0.89
CA ILE A 211 -7.75 -3.76 1.07
C ILE A 211 -6.53 -3.65 2.00
N LEU A 212 -5.76 -2.56 1.93
CA LEU A 212 -4.56 -2.37 2.74
C LEU A 212 -4.86 -2.15 4.23
N VAL A 213 -5.81 -1.28 4.54
CA VAL A 213 -6.22 -1.04 5.95
C VAL A 213 -6.87 -2.29 6.53
N THR A 214 -7.66 -2.98 5.72
CA THR A 214 -8.37 -4.18 6.18
C THR A 214 -7.41 -5.34 6.38
N SER A 215 -6.42 -5.55 5.51
CA SER A 215 -5.39 -6.59 5.70
C SER A 215 -4.54 -6.34 6.95
N LEU A 216 -4.14 -5.08 7.19
CA LEU A 216 -3.45 -4.69 8.43
C LEU A 216 -4.31 -4.96 9.68
N SER A 217 -5.62 -4.73 9.58
CA SER A 217 -6.54 -5.02 10.68
C SER A 217 -6.64 -6.54 10.94
N MET A 218 -6.70 -7.36 9.89
CA MET A 218 -6.70 -8.82 10.01
C MET A 218 -5.38 -9.35 10.59
N THR A 219 -4.23 -8.76 10.24
CA THR A 219 -2.94 -9.07 10.88
C THR A 219 -2.95 -8.74 12.37
N ALA A 220 -3.52 -7.58 12.75
CA ALA A 220 -3.63 -7.20 14.16
C ALA A 220 -4.55 -8.16 14.93
N ASP A 221 -5.66 -8.59 14.34
CA ASP A 221 -6.56 -9.57 14.94
C ASP A 221 -5.90 -10.93 15.11
N LEU A 222 -5.08 -11.35 14.14
CA LEU A 222 -4.32 -12.59 14.24
C LEU A 222 -3.36 -12.56 15.43
N ILE A 223 -2.63 -11.46 15.63
CA ILE A 223 -1.69 -11.33 16.76
C ILE A 223 -2.46 -11.34 18.09
N GLY A 224 -3.57 -10.60 18.16
CA GLY A 224 -4.45 -10.57 19.32
C GLY A 224 -3.69 -10.25 20.62
N THR A 225 -3.78 -11.15 21.60
CA THR A 225 -3.11 -11.03 22.91
C THR A 225 -1.63 -11.42 22.90
N ASN A 226 -1.13 -12.04 21.82
CA ASN A 226 0.26 -12.50 21.69
C ASN A 226 1.22 -11.37 21.26
N THR A 227 1.14 -10.21 21.91
CA THR A 227 1.90 -9.01 21.53
C THR A 227 3.41 -9.20 21.65
N HIS A 228 3.87 -10.08 22.54
CA HIS A 228 5.30 -10.39 22.74
C HIS A 228 5.98 -10.96 21.48
N SER A 229 5.27 -11.77 20.70
CA SER A 229 5.77 -12.35 19.44
C SER A 229 5.22 -11.63 18.19
N GLY A 230 4.39 -10.60 18.36
CA GLY A 230 3.81 -9.82 17.27
C GLY A 230 4.84 -9.09 16.39
N ALA A 231 5.96 -8.67 16.97
CA ALA A 231 7.06 -8.04 16.22
C ALA A 231 7.63 -8.98 15.14
N PHE A 232 7.74 -10.27 15.45
CA PHE A 232 8.12 -11.24 14.44
C PHE A 232 7.06 -11.38 13.36
N VAL A 233 5.79 -11.50 13.72
CA VAL A 233 4.70 -11.70 12.74
C VAL A 233 4.74 -10.57 11.70
N TYR A 234 4.83 -9.32 12.14
CA TYR A 234 5.00 -8.18 11.24
C TYR A 234 6.30 -8.21 10.45
N GLY A 235 7.40 -8.63 11.07
CA GLY A 235 8.70 -8.80 10.42
C GLY A 235 8.67 -9.81 9.28
N ALA A 236 8.14 -11.01 9.54
CA ALA A 236 8.00 -12.08 8.56
C ALA A 236 7.05 -11.68 7.42
N MET A 237 5.87 -11.15 7.74
CA MET A 237 4.93 -10.67 6.71
C MET A 237 5.54 -9.57 5.83
N SER A 238 6.27 -8.64 6.43
CA SER A 238 6.97 -7.56 5.71
C SER A 238 8.14 -8.05 4.87
N PHE A 239 8.83 -9.10 5.31
CA PHE A 239 9.91 -9.74 4.56
C PHE A 239 9.34 -10.43 3.31
N THR A 240 8.32 -11.27 3.48
CA THR A 240 7.66 -11.98 2.38
C THR A 240 7.06 -11.00 1.36
N ASP A 241 6.43 -9.91 1.83
CA ASP A 241 5.96 -8.83 0.98
C ASP A 241 7.08 -8.21 0.13
N LYS A 242 8.17 -7.74 0.75
CA LYS A 242 9.27 -7.09 0.02
C LYS A 242 9.94 -8.03 -0.97
N MET A 243 10.13 -9.29 -0.57
CA MET A 243 10.69 -10.31 -1.46
C MET A 243 9.78 -10.56 -2.67
N ALA A 244 8.47 -10.71 -2.44
CA ALA A 244 7.49 -10.92 -3.51
C ALA A 244 7.43 -9.72 -4.46
N ASN A 245 7.40 -8.49 -3.93
CA ASN A 245 7.43 -7.27 -4.74
C ASN A 245 8.72 -7.16 -5.57
N GLY A 246 9.88 -7.45 -4.97
CA GLY A 246 11.16 -7.46 -5.69
C GLY A 246 11.19 -8.49 -6.83
N LEU A 247 10.73 -9.71 -6.58
CA LEU A 247 10.63 -10.76 -7.60
C LEU A 247 9.64 -10.39 -8.71
N ALA A 248 8.49 -9.82 -8.37
CA ALA A 248 7.50 -9.39 -9.35
C ALA A 248 8.04 -8.27 -10.25
N VAL A 249 8.71 -7.26 -9.67
CA VAL A 249 9.36 -6.20 -10.45
C VAL A 249 10.46 -6.78 -11.36
N MET A 250 11.30 -7.68 -10.84
CA MET A 250 12.33 -8.34 -11.65
C MET A 250 11.73 -9.15 -12.80
N ALA A 251 10.64 -9.88 -12.56
CA ALA A 251 9.93 -10.62 -13.60
C ALA A 251 9.36 -9.69 -14.67
N ILE A 252 8.68 -8.60 -14.28
CA ILE A 252 8.13 -7.62 -15.22
C ILE A 252 9.25 -6.96 -16.02
N GLN A 253 10.37 -6.59 -15.40
CA GLN A 253 11.51 -5.98 -16.09
C GLN A 253 12.19 -6.95 -17.07
N ASN A 254 12.35 -8.23 -16.70
CA ASN A 254 12.93 -9.24 -17.59
C ASN A 254 12.04 -9.56 -18.79
N LEU A 255 10.73 -9.39 -18.66
CA LEU A 255 9.76 -9.56 -19.75
C LEU A 255 9.58 -8.30 -20.60
N HIS A 256 10.33 -7.22 -20.31
CA HIS A 256 10.22 -5.98 -21.06
C HIS A 256 10.62 -6.19 -22.53
N PRO A 257 9.75 -5.88 -23.51
CA PRO A 257 9.96 -6.26 -24.91
C PRO A 257 11.03 -5.43 -25.64
N CYS A 258 11.52 -4.33 -25.07
CA CYS A 258 12.43 -3.39 -25.74
C CYS A 258 13.77 -3.28 -24.99
N PRO A 259 14.79 -4.11 -25.29
CA PRO A 259 16.06 -4.13 -24.55
C PRO A 259 16.99 -2.93 -24.84
N THR A 260 16.78 -2.19 -25.94
CA THR A 260 17.71 -1.15 -26.45
C THR A 260 17.13 0.25 -26.51
N GLU A 261 15.83 0.45 -26.25
CA GLU A 261 15.16 1.76 -26.27
C GLU A 261 14.25 1.95 -25.06
N LEU A 262 13.94 3.22 -24.72
CA LEU A 262 13.12 3.55 -23.56
C LEU A 262 11.68 3.01 -23.66
N CYS A 263 11.11 2.94 -24.87
CA CYS A 263 9.84 2.26 -25.18
C CYS A 263 9.67 2.10 -26.71
N CYS A 264 9.39 0.89 -27.16
CA CYS A 264 9.03 0.54 -28.55
C CYS A 264 7.49 0.33 -28.68
N PRO A 265 6.92 0.17 -29.89
CA PRO A 265 5.45 0.04 -30.06
C PRO A 265 4.82 -1.10 -29.22
N GLU A 266 5.56 -2.19 -29.01
CA GLU A 266 5.13 -3.32 -28.17
C GLU A 266 5.07 -2.98 -26.67
N CYS A 267 5.80 -1.97 -26.22
CA CYS A 267 5.81 -1.52 -24.82
C CYS A 267 4.47 -0.86 -24.40
N VAL A 268 3.71 -0.30 -25.35
CA VAL A 268 2.36 0.26 -25.14
C VAL A 268 1.41 -0.81 -24.61
N SER A 269 1.31 -1.94 -25.33
CA SER A 269 0.46 -3.08 -24.97
C SER A 269 0.98 -3.77 -23.70
N PHE A 270 2.30 -3.87 -23.56
CA PHE A 270 2.94 -4.47 -22.39
C PHE A 270 2.53 -3.80 -21.08
N TYR A 271 2.72 -2.48 -20.94
CA TYR A 271 2.39 -1.78 -19.69
C TYR A 271 0.87 -1.74 -19.41
N HIS A 272 0.05 -1.76 -20.46
CA HIS A 272 -1.41 -1.89 -20.32
C HIS A 272 -1.78 -3.23 -19.68
N TRP A 273 -1.28 -4.33 -20.23
CA TRP A 273 -1.54 -5.67 -19.67
C TRP A 273 -0.87 -5.92 -18.34
N VAL A 274 0.31 -5.32 -18.07
CA VAL A 274 0.93 -5.36 -16.75
C VAL A 274 0.01 -4.73 -15.70
N MET A 275 -0.59 -3.58 -15.97
CA MET A 275 -1.53 -2.95 -15.03
C MET A 275 -2.76 -3.83 -14.78
N VAL A 276 -3.35 -4.42 -15.82
CA VAL A 276 -4.50 -5.33 -15.71
C VAL A 276 -4.13 -6.61 -14.96
N LEU A 277 -2.97 -7.21 -15.24
CA LEU A 277 -2.51 -8.45 -14.61
C LEU A 277 -2.18 -8.23 -13.12
N VAL A 278 -1.48 -7.15 -12.80
CA VAL A 278 -1.11 -6.78 -11.43
C VAL A 278 -2.35 -6.50 -10.58
N THR A 279 -3.32 -5.76 -11.12
CA THR A 279 -4.51 -5.39 -10.34
C THR A 279 -5.58 -6.46 -10.37
N GLY A 280 -5.89 -7.03 -11.53
CA GLY A 280 -6.93 -8.05 -11.71
C GLY A 280 -6.45 -9.47 -11.40
N GLY A 281 -5.31 -9.89 -11.94
CA GLY A 281 -4.78 -11.25 -11.73
C GLY A 281 -4.45 -11.54 -10.26
N ILE A 282 -3.74 -10.61 -9.60
CA ILE A 282 -3.41 -10.75 -8.18
C ILE A 282 -4.67 -10.60 -7.31
N ALA A 283 -5.66 -9.81 -7.71
CA ALA A 283 -6.94 -9.72 -7.02
C ALA A 283 -7.71 -11.05 -7.00
N ILE A 284 -7.68 -11.83 -8.09
CA ILE A 284 -8.29 -13.17 -8.11
C ILE A 284 -7.60 -14.10 -7.11
N ALA A 285 -6.27 -14.07 -7.04
CA ALA A 285 -5.52 -14.81 -6.03
C ALA A 285 -5.87 -14.34 -4.60
N ALA A 286 -6.09 -13.03 -4.40
CA ALA A 286 -6.50 -12.47 -3.11
C ALA A 286 -7.93 -12.91 -2.72
N ILE A 287 -8.85 -13.03 -3.69
CA ILE A 287 -10.19 -13.62 -3.46
C ILE A 287 -10.06 -15.07 -3.04
N ALA A 288 -9.24 -15.87 -3.73
CA ALA A 288 -9.03 -17.27 -3.36
C ALA A 288 -8.47 -17.40 -1.92
N SER A 289 -7.50 -16.55 -1.56
CA SER A 289 -6.97 -16.47 -0.19
C SER A 289 -8.04 -16.08 0.82
N LEU A 290 -8.89 -15.09 0.50
CA LEU A 290 -10.00 -14.67 1.34
C LEU A 290 -11.03 -15.79 1.53
N CYS A 291 -11.37 -16.52 0.46
CA CYS A 291 -12.26 -17.68 0.54
C CYS A 291 -11.69 -18.76 1.47
N CYS A 292 -10.38 -19.04 1.40
CA CYS A 292 -9.72 -19.95 2.34
C CYS A 292 -9.87 -19.49 3.80
N ILE A 293 -9.71 -18.18 4.07
CA ILE A 293 -9.90 -17.60 5.41
C ILE A 293 -11.37 -17.68 5.86
N MET A 294 -12.33 -17.56 4.95
CA MET A 294 -13.76 -17.69 5.29
C MET A 294 -14.14 -19.14 5.61
N VAL A 295 -13.60 -20.11 4.87
CA VAL A 295 -13.85 -21.55 5.10
C VAL A 295 -13.15 -22.04 6.36
N TRP A 296 -11.92 -21.61 6.59
CA TRP A 296 -11.14 -21.89 7.80
C TRP A 296 -10.88 -20.60 8.57
N PRO A 297 -11.82 -20.18 9.44
CA PRO A 297 -11.71 -18.93 10.17
C PRO A 297 -10.47 -18.92 11.05
N ILE A 298 -9.86 -17.75 11.17
CA ILE A 298 -8.70 -17.47 11.99
C ILE A 298 -9.02 -17.89 13.45
N ARG A 299 -8.55 -19.06 13.84
CA ARG A 299 -8.53 -19.53 15.23
C ARG A 299 -7.13 -20.00 15.54
N ILE A 300 -6.50 -19.35 16.50
CA ILE A 300 -5.22 -19.79 17.05
C ILE A 300 -5.48 -21.07 17.83
N ARG A 301 -4.89 -22.19 17.40
CA ARG A 301 -4.94 -23.43 18.17
C ARG A 301 -3.86 -23.40 19.23
N TYR A 302 -4.24 -23.11 20.47
CA TYR A 302 -3.36 -23.37 21.62
C TYR A 302 -3.16 -24.88 21.72
N ARG A 303 -1.95 -25.36 21.40
CA ARG A 303 -1.53 -26.71 21.77
C ARG A 303 -1.14 -26.67 23.24
N GLU A 304 -1.86 -27.44 24.05
CA GLU A 304 -1.45 -27.81 25.42
C GLU A 304 -0.17 -28.66 25.38
#